data_AF-W1RQK4-F1
#
_entry.id   AF-W1RQK4-F1
#
_cell.length_a   1.000
_cell.length_b   1.000
_cell.length_c   1.000
_cell.angle_alpha   90.00
_cell.angle_beta   90.00
_cell.angle_gamma   90.00
#
_symmetry.space_group_name_H-M   'P 1'
#
loop_
_entity.id
_entity.type
_entity.pdbx_description
1 polymer ?
#
loop_
_entity_poly.entity_id
_entity_poly.type
_entity_poly.pdbx_seq_one_letter_code
_entity_poly.pdbx_strand_id
1 'polypeptide(L)' 'MNAPPGTGGVMLPPGDAEKAIRDQFAEAEKQNTQAAYQLFIDRYPDHPLAREATHRIVRLGKSQSQN' A
#
# COMPACT_ATOMS: atom_id res chain seq x y z
N MET A 1 13.94 0.13 20.03
CA MET A 1 12.69 0.76 19.54
C MET A 1 12.99 1.32 18.16
N ASN A 2 12.48 0.72 17.09
CA ASN A 2 12.67 1.26 15.73
C ASN A 2 11.29 1.62 15.17
N ALA A 3 10.87 2.87 15.43
CA ALA A 3 9.83 3.49 14.63
C ALA A 3 10.50 3.96 13.33
N PRO A 4 10.09 3.53 12.14
CA PRO A 4 10.50 4.24 10.94
C PRO A 4 9.86 5.64 10.98
N PRO A 5 10.59 6.70 10.61
CA PRO A 5 10.10 8.06 10.68
C PRO A 5 8.89 8.20 9.75
N GLY A 6 7.76 8.60 10.34
CA GLY A 6 6.61 9.11 9.60
C GLY A 6 7.08 10.20 8.65
N THR A 7 6.72 10.00 7.39
CA THR A 7 7.12 10.74 6.20
C THR A 7 7.13 12.25 6.44
N GLY A 8 8.31 12.81 6.69
CA GLY A 8 8.52 14.26 6.69
C GLY A 8 8.40 14.80 5.26
N GLY A 9 7.35 15.55 4.98
CA GLY A 9 7.44 16.69 4.06
C GLY A 9 7.29 16.45 2.56
N VAL A 10 6.40 15.56 2.09
CA VAL A 10 5.88 15.68 0.71
C VAL A 10 4.51 16.33 0.73
N MET A 11 4.50 17.66 0.76
CA MET A 11 3.35 18.47 0.33
C MET A 11 3.17 18.27 -1.18
N LEU A 12 2.67 17.10 -1.59
CA LEU A 12 2.03 16.98 -2.89
C LEU A 12 0.73 17.78 -2.80
N PRO A 13 0.40 18.65 -3.76
CA PRO A 13 -0.90 19.32 -3.78
C PRO A 13 -2.00 18.25 -3.72
N PRO A 14 -2.98 18.37 -2.81
CA PRO A 14 -3.88 17.28 -2.43
C PRO A 14 -4.75 16.73 -3.58
N GLY A 15 -4.93 17.48 -4.67
CA GLY A 15 -5.84 17.11 -5.75
C GLY A 15 -5.40 15.90 -6.59
N ASP A 16 -4.15 15.88 -7.06
CA ASP A 16 -3.69 14.87 -8.02
C ASP A 16 -3.09 13.63 -7.34
N ALA A 17 -2.52 13.81 -6.14
CA ALA A 17 -1.91 12.72 -5.38
C ALA A 17 -2.95 11.67 -4.98
N GLU A 18 -4.11 12.08 -4.45
CA GLU A 18 -5.16 11.13 -4.06
C GLU A 18 -5.64 10.29 -5.24
N LYS A 19 -5.81 10.90 -6.42
CA LYS A 19 -6.23 10.18 -7.63
C LYS A 19 -5.17 9.16 -8.07
N ALA A 20 -3.90 9.55 -8.08
CA ALA A 20 -2.79 8.66 -8.43
C ALA A 20 -2.67 7.50 -7.42
N ILE A 21 -2.83 7.77 -6.12
CA ILE A 21 -2.79 6.75 -5.07
C ILE A 21 -3.93 5.73 -5.27
N ARG A 22 -5.15 6.20 -5.54
CA ARG A 22 -6.31 5.32 -5.77
C ARG A 22 -6.14 4.46 -7.02
N ASP A 23 -5.61 5.03 -8.10
CA ASP A 23 -5.32 4.29 -9.33
C ASP A 23 -4.29 3.19 -9.08
N GLN A 24 -3.20 3.52 -8.37
CA GLN A 24 -2.15 2.56 -8.07
C GLN A 24 -2.61 1.42 -7.16
N PHE A 25 -3.47 1.73 -6.19
CA PHE A 25 -4.11 0.71 -5.37
C PHE A 25 -5.04 -0.18 -6.20
N ALA A 26 -5.84 0.41 -7.11
CA ALA A 26 -6.71 -0.36 -8.00
C ALA A 26 -5.91 -1.31 -8.91
N GLU A 27 -4.73 -0.90 -9.40
CA GLU A 27 -3.82 -1.78 -10.14
C GLU A 27 -3.30 -2.94 -9.27
N ALA A 28 -2.94 -2.65 -8.01
CA ALA A 28 -2.52 -3.68 -7.07
C ALA A 28 -3.68 -4.65 -6.74
N GLU A 29 -4.90 -4.15 -6.63
CA GLU A 29 -6.09 -4.97 -6.43
C GLU A 29 -6.38 -5.89 -7.62
N LYS A 30 -6.24 -5.38 -8.85
CA LYS A 30 -6.37 -6.17 -10.08
C LYS A 30 -5.35 -7.29 -10.16
N GLN A 31 -4.10 -7.02 -9.79
CA GLN A 31 -3.06 -8.04 -9.76
C GLN A 31 -3.28 -9.03 -8.62
N ASN A 32 -3.80 -8.55 -7.49
CA ASN A 32 -4.06 -9.33 -6.29
C ASN A 32 -2.84 -10.09 -5.75
N THR A 33 -1.64 -9.54 -5.96
CA THR A 33 -0.37 -10.16 -5.55
C THR A 33 0.27 -9.39 -4.40
N GLN A 34 0.99 -10.12 -3.54
CA GLN A 34 1.73 -9.51 -2.45
C GLN A 34 2.71 -8.43 -2.94
N ALA A 35 3.42 -8.69 -4.04
CA ALA A 35 4.39 -7.75 -4.61
C ALA A 35 3.76 -6.40 -4.99
N ALA A 36 2.58 -6.41 -5.63
CA ALA A 36 1.92 -5.17 -6.04
C ALA A 36 1.47 -4.33 -4.83
N TYR A 37 0.91 -4.98 -3.80
CA TYR A 37 0.55 -4.30 -2.56
C TYR A 37 1.79 -3.83 -1.77
N GLN A 38 2.90 -4.58 -1.76
CA GLN A 38 4.13 -4.16 -1.08
C GLN A 38 4.72 -2.91 -1.71
N LEU A 39 4.79 -2.85 -3.05
CA LEU A 39 5.22 -1.65 -3.77
C LEU A 39 4.34 -0.45 -3.42
N PHE A 40 3.03 -0.64 -3.27
CA PHE A 40 2.12 0.42 -2.87
C PHE A 40 2.40 0.94 -1.44
N ILE A 41 2.64 0.03 -0.49
CA ILE A 41 2.94 0.38 0.90
C ILE A 41 4.28 1.12 1.01
N ASP A 42 5.30 0.67 0.27
CA ASP A 42 6.62 1.29 0.26
C ASP A 42 6.55 2.72 -0.28
N ARG A 43 5.69 2.96 -1.28
CA ARG A 43 5.47 4.29 -1.85
C ARG A 43 4.61 5.21 -0.97
N TYR A 44 3.66 4.64 -0.24
CA TYR A 44 2.68 5.42 0.53
C TYR A 44 2.48 4.92 1.97
N PRO A 45 3.54 4.84 2.80
CA PRO A 45 3.47 4.22 4.13
C PRO A 45 2.52 4.93 5.11
N ASP A 46 2.28 6.24 4.90
CA ASP A 46 1.41 7.06 5.76
C ASP A 46 -0.07 7.04 5.32
N HIS A 47 -0.39 6.40 4.19
CA HIS A 47 -1.72 6.47 3.60
C HIS A 47 -2.66 5.39 4.19
N PRO A 48 -3.96 5.69 4.45
CA PRO A 48 -4.90 4.69 4.95
C PRO A 48 -5.05 3.47 4.03
N LEU A 49 -4.94 3.64 2.71
CA LEU A 49 -4.94 2.50 1.77
C LEU A 49 -3.71 1.59 1.92
N ALA A 50 -2.56 2.08 2.42
CA ALA A 50 -1.39 1.22 2.60
C ALA A 50 -1.61 0.25 3.76
N ARG A 51 -2.34 0.70 4.79
CA ARG A 51 -2.81 -0.19 5.86
C ARG A 51 -3.71 -1.28 5.30
N GLU A 52 -4.67 -0.94 4.43
CA GLU A 52 -5.52 -1.91 3.74
C GLU A 52 -4.71 -2.89 2.86
N ALA A 53 -3.76 -2.38 2.07
CA ALA A 53 -2.83 -3.20 1.28
C ALA A 53 -2.06 -4.19 2.15
N THR A 54 -1.65 -3.77 3.36
CA THR A 54 -0.96 -4.64 4.32
C THR A 54 -1.87 -5.78 4.78
N HIS A 55 -3.12 -5.48 5.11
CA HIS A 55 -4.11 -6.49 5.46
C HIS A 55 -4.36 -7.48 4.31
N ARG A 56 -4.43 -7.00 3.06
CA ARG A 56 -4.57 -7.83 1.87
C ARG A 56 -3.39 -8.79 1.71
N ILE A 57 -2.15 -8.30 1.84
CA ILE A 57 -0.93 -9.14 1.79
C ILE A 57 -0.99 -10.25 2.83
N VAL A 58 -1.32 -9.93 4.08
CA VAL A 58 -1.39 -10.92 5.16
C VAL A 58 -2.43 -12.00 4.85
N ARG A 59 -3.57 -11.62 4.25
CA ARG A 59 -4.61 -12.58 3.83
C ARG A 59 -4.12 -13.45 2.68
N LEU A 60 -3.45 -12.86 1.69
CA LEU A 60 -2.89 -13.58 0.53
C LEU A 60 -1.80 -14.57 0.94
N GLY A 61 -0.87 -14.16 1.81
CA GLY A 61 0.18 -15.04 2.32
C GLY A 61 -0.37 -16.23 3.10
N LYS A 62 -1.45 -16.04 3.87
CA LYS A 62 -2.11 -17.14 4.59
C LYS A 62 -2.93 -18.06 3.68
N SER A 63 -3.50 -17.56 2.59
CA SER A 63 -4.27 -18.37 1.65
C SER A 63 -3.44 -19.07 0.57
N GLN A 64 -2.28 -18.53 0.18
CA GLN A 64 -1.36 -19.17 -0.78
C GLN A 64 -0.51 -20.30 -0.17
N SER A 65 -0.31 -20.30 1.15
CA SER A 65 0.48 -21.29 1.88
C SER A 65 -0.38 -22.22 2.74
N GLN A 66 -1.60 -22.51 2.30
CA GLN A 66 -2.45 -23.54 2.91
C GLN A 66 -2.94 -24.50 1.83
N ASN A 67 -2.01 -25.25 1.25
CA ASN A 67 -2.22 -26.49 0.50
C ASN A 67 -1.16 -27.50 0.95
#